data_AF-A0A1J5N3P8-F1
#
_entry.id   AF-A0A1J5N3P8-F1
#
_cell.length_a   1.000
_cell.length_b   1.000
_cell.length_c   1.000
_cell.angle_alpha   90.00
_cell.angle_beta   90.00
_cell.angle_gamma   90.00
#
_symmetry.space_group_name_H-M   'P 1'
#
loop_
_entity.id
_entity.type
_entity.pdbx_description
1 polymer ?
#
loop_
_entity_poly.entity_id
_entity_poly.type
_entity_poly.pdbx_seq_one_letter_code
_entity_poly.pdbx_strand_id
1 'polypeptide(L)'
;MNAPKEPVLLTATCLEQQTQLNTTFEQLTQELTLGAVKRLKAQILVLSDWLFSLSEANSDLVLGQALYYPKHFLPHTNHAFCQGIIAAKYCHRQHYHGQHAKLFISSALTMNISLLLTGISTALFEQKKLSPQQIKQYQQYPTSSGQFLNKYHVIEKAALSDILNHRELLDGSGFPTKVMHNQLTDNMRMLAIIAKFIDLTSPRMNRAGYRTKQALSYLSQHRQHYDINLLNLLISLIDKPLPGLIYKLNKTQHALITQVSHYTKELHCHAFNIEQGHLQFESTTQLHPIDSLKNHSAPPSAISERIINQCLQEFIDQPLEDISDQTQRLKPSNDLTLLFNELSAHIPEQEIISDLIARQPVLGDQLIKYLQQQYPNSQFNSSFHALQMAGYSQAKPLLSRLALESQLSQFTFINGKALRQKINFAVSTSQWIGQQCQHVLPHQLAIFILLNLAPLYLERAIINSTRKRTLDVTQCHAHHAYSLAGHNNSAKQQKVSMALAKIWAPQAAIINALSNNTTSQKQNTGAEQELIAGFELAMYLTHHVYHHLSLDKLLADNRFVTNLRYLKIKTDVFQKIISLSLASQPMCEL
;
A
#
# COMPACT_ATOMS: atom_id res chain seq x y z
N MET A 1 15.70 3.54 36.14
CA MET A 1 16.06 3.94 34.78
C MET A 1 16.53 2.69 34.07
N ASN A 2 15.78 2.18 33.10
CA ASN A 2 16.27 1.08 32.26
C ASN A 2 17.37 1.65 31.39
N ALA A 3 18.55 1.00 31.38
CA ALA A 3 19.62 1.35 30.45
C ALA A 3 19.05 1.38 29.01
N PRO A 4 19.47 2.32 28.16
CA PRO A 4 19.04 2.33 26.76
C PRO A 4 19.43 0.98 26.15
N LYS A 5 18.45 0.25 25.61
CA LYS A 5 18.71 -0.98 24.87
C LYS A 5 19.64 -0.62 23.71
N GLU A 6 20.75 -1.36 23.58
CA GLU A 6 21.63 -1.22 22.42
C GLU A 6 20.83 -1.39 21.13
N PRO A 7 21.13 -0.61 20.08
CA PRO A 7 20.45 -0.72 18.79
C PRO A 7 20.68 -2.12 18.20
N VAL A 8 19.61 -2.79 17.80
CA VAL A 8 19.68 -4.13 17.20
C VAL A 8 20.08 -3.98 15.73
N LEU A 9 21.19 -4.61 15.34
CA LEU A 9 21.65 -4.65 13.96
C LEU A 9 20.63 -5.39 13.08
N LEU A 10 20.25 -4.78 11.96
CA LEU A 10 19.28 -5.37 11.04
C LEU A 10 19.74 -6.70 10.47
N THR A 11 21.05 -6.87 10.26
CA THR A 11 21.64 -8.13 9.80
C THR A 11 21.43 -9.27 10.81
N ALA A 12 21.48 -8.96 12.11
CA ALA A 12 21.21 -9.93 13.17
C ALA A 12 19.72 -10.29 13.22
N THR A 13 18.82 -9.31 13.14
CA THR A 13 17.37 -9.58 13.06
C THR A 13 17.05 -10.43 11.83
N CYS A 14 17.62 -10.13 10.66
CA CYS A 14 17.38 -10.91 9.44
C CYS A 14 17.75 -12.39 9.63
N LEU A 15 18.94 -12.66 10.18
CA LEU A 15 19.39 -14.02 10.47
C LEU A 15 18.48 -14.73 11.48
N GLU A 16 18.05 -14.02 12.53
CA GLU A 16 17.11 -14.55 13.52
C GLU A 16 15.79 -14.96 12.86
N GLN A 17 15.20 -14.08 12.03
CA GLN A 17 13.95 -14.34 11.33
C GLN A 17 14.05 -15.54 10.38
N GLN A 18 15.15 -15.67 9.63
CA GLN A 18 15.40 -16.83 8.77
C GLN A 18 15.57 -18.12 9.60
N THR A 19 16.27 -18.05 10.74
CA THR A 19 16.49 -19.19 11.64
C THR A 19 15.19 -19.69 12.26
N GLN A 20 14.34 -18.77 12.73
CA GLN A 20 13.02 -19.09 13.29
C GLN A 20 12.09 -19.70 12.22
N LEU A 21 12.11 -19.15 11.00
CA LEU A 21 11.37 -19.72 9.88
C LEU A 21 11.86 -21.13 9.54
N ASN A 22 13.18 -21.33 9.48
CA ASN A 22 13.77 -22.64 9.22
C ASN A 22 13.36 -23.68 10.27
N THR A 23 13.52 -23.34 11.54
CA THR A 23 13.14 -24.20 12.68
C THR A 23 11.67 -24.59 12.60
N THR A 24 10.81 -23.63 12.24
CA THR A 24 9.38 -23.86 12.08
C THR A 24 9.07 -24.84 10.96
N PHE A 25 9.77 -24.72 9.82
CA PHE A 25 9.63 -25.66 8.70
C PHE A 25 10.18 -27.04 9.02
N GLU A 26 11.32 -27.15 9.69
CA GLU A 26 11.88 -28.43 10.13
C GLU A 26 10.91 -29.19 11.03
N GLN A 27 10.38 -28.52 12.07
CA GLN A 27 9.39 -29.10 12.98
C GLN A 27 8.13 -29.55 12.24
N LEU A 28 7.67 -28.76 11.26
CA LEU A 28 6.50 -29.11 10.45
C LEU A 28 6.73 -30.37 9.61
N THR A 29 7.95 -30.58 9.10
CA THR A 29 8.31 -31.78 8.32
C THR A 29 8.58 -33.01 9.17
N GLN A 30 9.04 -32.83 10.42
CA GLN A 30 9.28 -33.94 11.35
C GLN A 30 7.96 -34.56 11.83
N GLU A 31 7.00 -33.73 12.26
CA GLU A 31 5.70 -34.20 12.70
C GLU A 31 4.59 -33.18 12.45
N LEU A 32 3.59 -33.56 11.66
CA LEU A 32 2.45 -32.69 11.34
C LEU A 32 1.41 -32.65 12.49
N THR A 33 1.78 -31.97 13.58
CA THR A 33 0.89 -31.74 14.73
C THR A 33 0.16 -30.41 14.63
N LEU A 34 -0.97 -30.27 15.34
CA LEU A 34 -1.65 -28.97 15.49
C LEU A 34 -0.74 -27.92 16.14
N GLY A 35 0.19 -28.33 17.01
CA GLY A 35 1.19 -27.45 17.61
C GLY A 35 2.17 -26.86 16.59
N ALA A 36 2.72 -27.70 15.70
CA ALA A 36 3.61 -27.25 14.62
C ALA A 36 2.89 -26.30 13.65
N VAL A 37 1.64 -26.60 13.30
CA VAL A 37 0.79 -25.74 12.46
C VAL A 37 0.51 -24.38 13.12
N LYS A 38 0.24 -24.34 14.44
CA LYS A 38 0.07 -23.08 15.18
C LYS A 38 1.34 -22.24 15.16
N ARG A 39 2.52 -22.86 15.31
CA ARG A 39 3.81 -22.17 15.21
C ARG A 39 4.06 -21.63 13.80
N LEU A 40 3.75 -22.40 12.75
CA LEU A 40 3.77 -21.93 11.37
C LEU A 40 2.92 -20.67 11.21
N LYS A 41 1.66 -20.70 11.64
CA LYS A 41 0.77 -19.54 11.57
C LYS A 41 1.35 -18.31 12.28
N ALA A 42 1.85 -18.50 13.50
CA ALA A 42 2.45 -17.41 14.27
C ALA A 42 3.69 -16.84 13.58
N GLN A 43 4.59 -17.70 13.08
CA GLN A 43 5.81 -17.28 12.40
C GLN A 43 5.52 -16.53 11.10
N ILE A 44 4.56 -17.00 10.30
CA ILE A 44 4.16 -16.32 9.05
C ILE A 44 3.57 -14.94 9.34
N LEU A 45 2.78 -14.79 10.41
CA LEU A 45 2.24 -13.50 10.83
C LEU A 45 3.35 -12.53 11.26
N VAL A 46 4.21 -12.96 12.19
CA VAL A 46 5.34 -12.16 12.70
C VAL A 46 6.27 -11.73 11.55
N LEU A 47 6.61 -12.68 10.67
CA LEU A 47 7.50 -12.40 9.55
C LEU A 47 6.84 -11.47 8.52
N SER A 48 5.54 -11.62 8.24
CA SER A 48 4.83 -10.73 7.33
C SER A 48 4.74 -9.31 7.87
N ASP A 49 4.51 -9.16 9.19
CA ASP A 49 4.53 -7.87 9.87
C ASP A 49 5.91 -7.21 9.81
N TRP A 50 6.97 -7.96 10.16
CA TRP A 50 8.34 -7.44 10.12
C TRP A 50 8.75 -7.04 8.71
N LEU A 51 8.53 -7.89 7.70
CA LEU A 51 8.89 -7.60 6.31
C LEU A 51 8.16 -6.36 5.77
N PHE A 52 6.89 -6.14 6.14
CA PHE A 52 6.13 -4.94 5.76
C PHE A 52 6.54 -3.69 6.54
N SER A 53 7.22 -3.85 7.68
CA SER A 53 7.72 -2.71 8.46
C SER A 53 9.10 -2.22 7.99
N LEU A 54 9.76 -2.91 7.06
CA LEU A 54 11.08 -2.50 6.61
C LEU A 54 11.02 -1.22 5.77
N SER A 55 11.87 -0.25 6.11
CA SER A 55 12.12 0.90 5.24
C SER A 55 12.71 0.47 3.88
N GLU A 56 12.71 1.35 2.89
CA GLU A 56 13.29 1.03 1.58
C GLU A 56 14.75 0.57 1.70
N ALA A 57 15.58 1.32 2.44
CA ALA A 57 16.98 0.97 2.69
C ALA A 57 17.13 -0.35 3.44
N ASN A 58 16.32 -0.58 4.48
CA ASN A 58 16.36 -1.82 5.27
C ASN A 58 15.94 -3.02 4.42
N SER A 59 14.91 -2.87 3.59
CA SER A 59 14.43 -3.92 2.68
C SER A 59 15.44 -4.25 1.57
N ASP A 60 16.27 -3.28 1.14
CA ASP A 60 17.36 -3.52 0.19
C ASP A 60 18.47 -4.37 0.82
N LEU A 61 18.86 -4.07 2.06
CA LEU A 61 19.84 -4.89 2.79
C LEU A 61 19.31 -6.31 3.01
N VAL A 62 18.08 -6.45 3.52
CA VAL A 62 17.47 -7.77 3.78
C VAL A 62 17.34 -8.59 2.49
N LEU A 63 16.98 -7.96 1.36
CA LEU A 63 16.96 -8.63 0.07
C LEU A 63 18.37 -9.05 -0.38
N GLY A 64 19.37 -8.19 -0.20
CA GLY A 64 20.76 -8.48 -0.53
C GLY A 64 21.28 -9.71 0.23
N GLN A 65 20.92 -9.83 1.52
CA GLN A 65 21.23 -10.98 2.34
C GLN A 65 20.43 -12.24 1.95
N ALA A 66 19.14 -12.10 1.64
CA ALA A 66 18.27 -13.23 1.27
C ALA A 66 18.62 -13.85 -0.09
N LEU A 67 19.01 -13.02 -1.07
CA LEU A 67 19.44 -13.51 -2.38
C LEU A 67 20.74 -14.32 -2.31
N TYR A 68 21.48 -14.20 -1.21
CA TYR A 68 22.53 -15.14 -0.87
C TYR A 68 21.95 -16.39 -0.22
N TYR A 69 22.38 -17.58 -0.66
CA TYR A 69 21.87 -18.85 -0.16
C TYR A 69 22.69 -19.33 1.05
N PRO A 70 22.17 -19.23 2.29
CA PRO A 70 22.80 -19.86 3.45
C PRO A 70 22.69 -21.38 3.33
N LYS A 71 23.83 -22.07 3.21
CA LYS A 71 23.89 -23.54 3.10
C LYS A 71 23.29 -24.29 4.29
N HIS A 72 23.10 -23.62 5.43
CA HIS A 72 22.63 -24.22 6.68
C HIS A 72 21.11 -24.24 6.82
N PHE A 73 20.36 -23.53 5.97
CA PHE A 73 18.90 -23.60 5.97
C PHE A 73 18.36 -24.59 4.94
N LEU A 74 17.14 -25.07 5.17
CA LEU A 74 16.39 -25.82 4.17
C LEU A 74 16.27 -24.98 2.88
N PRO A 75 16.37 -25.60 1.69
CA PRO A 75 16.18 -24.88 0.43
C PRO A 75 14.84 -24.13 0.37
N HIS A 76 13.81 -24.72 0.99
CA HIS A 76 12.48 -24.11 1.08
C HIS A 76 12.48 -22.81 1.90
N THR A 77 13.23 -22.75 2.99
CA THR A 77 13.32 -21.57 3.86
C THR A 77 13.79 -20.36 3.07
N ASN A 78 14.89 -20.51 2.31
CA ASN A 78 15.43 -19.40 1.54
C ASN A 78 14.48 -18.96 0.42
N HIS A 79 13.85 -19.92 -0.26
CA HIS A 79 12.82 -19.65 -1.27
C HIS A 79 11.69 -18.81 -0.68
N ALA A 80 11.08 -19.29 0.41
CA ALA A 80 9.96 -18.60 1.06
C ALA A 80 10.37 -17.20 1.50
N PHE A 81 11.50 -17.05 2.19
CA PHE A 81 11.97 -15.76 2.69
C PHE A 81 12.22 -14.75 1.56
N CYS A 82 12.91 -15.15 0.48
CA CYS A 82 13.11 -14.31 -0.70
C CYS A 82 11.80 -13.89 -1.37
N GLN A 83 10.84 -14.82 -1.48
CA GLN A 83 9.51 -14.54 -2.03
C GLN A 83 8.78 -13.50 -1.16
N GLY A 84 8.85 -13.64 0.16
CA GLY A 84 8.27 -12.69 1.12
C GLY A 84 8.84 -11.28 1.03
N ILE A 85 10.18 -11.12 1.00
CA ILE A 85 10.80 -9.78 0.93
C ILE A 85 10.51 -9.09 -0.41
N ILE A 86 10.54 -9.82 -1.54
CA ILE A 86 10.19 -9.24 -2.84
C ILE A 86 8.70 -8.84 -2.87
N ALA A 87 7.82 -9.67 -2.29
CA ALA A 87 6.41 -9.34 -2.14
C ALA A 87 6.19 -8.10 -1.27
N ALA A 88 6.94 -7.94 -0.17
CA ALA A 88 6.86 -6.75 0.68
C ALA A 88 7.28 -5.47 -0.08
N LYS A 89 8.38 -5.53 -0.84
CA LYS A 89 8.84 -4.42 -1.69
C LYS A 89 7.79 -4.06 -2.75
N TYR A 90 7.14 -5.06 -3.35
CA TYR A 90 6.03 -4.84 -4.27
C TYR A 90 4.86 -4.13 -3.59
N CYS A 91 4.46 -4.58 -2.40
CA CYS A 91 3.40 -3.95 -1.61
C CYS A 91 3.70 -2.47 -1.32
N HIS A 92 4.92 -2.13 -0.89
CA HIS A 92 5.29 -0.73 -0.67
C HIS A 92 5.23 0.10 -1.94
N ARG A 93 5.73 -0.43 -3.06
CA ARG A 93 5.76 0.28 -4.34
C ARG A 93 4.38 0.53 -4.91
N GLN A 94 3.44 -0.37 -4.65
CA GLN A 94 2.03 -0.23 -4.98
C GLN A 94 1.21 0.50 -3.91
N HIS A 95 1.85 0.87 -2.79
CA HIS A 95 1.21 1.45 -1.61
C HIS A 95 0.05 0.61 -1.05
N TYR A 96 0.20 -0.72 -0.99
CA TYR A 96 -0.84 -1.59 -0.45
C TYR A 96 -1.17 -1.21 1.00
N HIS A 97 -2.45 -1.24 1.35
CA HIS A 97 -2.90 -1.17 2.74
C HIS A 97 -2.26 -2.30 3.57
N GLY A 98 -1.87 -2.04 4.82
CA GLY A 98 -1.06 -2.95 5.64
C GLY A 98 -1.67 -4.36 5.78
N GLN A 99 -2.97 -4.45 6.08
CA GLN A 99 -3.69 -5.74 6.10
C GLN A 99 -3.57 -6.50 4.76
N HIS A 100 -3.79 -5.82 3.63
CA HIS A 100 -3.70 -6.45 2.31
C HIS A 100 -2.26 -6.86 1.98
N ALA A 101 -1.29 -6.00 2.31
CA ALA A 101 0.13 -6.26 2.11
C ALA A 101 0.58 -7.51 2.88
N LYS A 102 0.23 -7.61 4.17
CA LYS A 102 0.57 -8.75 5.03
C LYS A 102 -0.03 -10.05 4.53
N LEU A 103 -1.27 -10.03 4.01
CA LEU A 103 -1.89 -11.18 3.36
C LEU A 103 -1.15 -11.61 2.09
N PHE A 104 -0.72 -10.65 1.27
CA PHE A 104 0.06 -10.94 0.06
C PHE A 104 1.46 -11.50 0.39
N ILE A 105 2.13 -10.93 1.39
CA ILE A 105 3.42 -11.41 1.89
C ILE A 105 3.28 -12.83 2.47
N SER A 106 2.25 -13.08 3.29
CA SER A 106 1.93 -14.41 3.80
C SER A 106 1.68 -15.42 2.68
N SER A 107 1.05 -15.00 1.59
CA SER A 107 0.85 -15.84 0.40
C SER A 107 2.19 -16.21 -0.23
N ALA A 108 3.07 -15.23 -0.43
CA ALA A 108 4.41 -15.45 -1.00
C ALA A 108 5.26 -16.39 -0.12
N LEU A 109 5.21 -16.24 1.21
CA LEU A 109 5.93 -17.08 2.16
C LEU A 109 5.44 -18.54 2.18
N THR A 110 4.19 -18.80 1.81
CA THR A 110 3.54 -20.11 2.03
C THR A 110 3.07 -20.82 0.77
N MET A 111 3.06 -20.17 -0.40
CA MET A 111 2.52 -20.72 -1.65
C MET A 111 3.14 -22.08 -2.06
N ASN A 112 4.36 -22.34 -1.61
CA ASN A 112 5.12 -23.57 -1.90
C ASN A 112 5.11 -24.61 -0.77
N ILE A 113 4.30 -24.44 0.29
CA ILE A 113 4.38 -25.27 1.51
C ILE A 113 4.22 -26.77 1.25
N SER A 114 3.41 -27.15 0.26
CA SER A 114 3.25 -28.57 -0.08
C SER A 114 4.51 -29.19 -0.70
N LEU A 115 5.38 -28.39 -1.35
CA LEU A 115 6.69 -28.86 -1.83
C LEU A 115 7.64 -29.20 -0.69
N LEU A 116 7.54 -28.48 0.44
CA LEU A 116 8.25 -28.82 1.67
C LEU A 116 7.71 -30.14 2.25
N LEU A 117 6.40 -30.21 2.47
CA LEU A 117 5.75 -31.35 3.14
C LEU A 117 5.89 -32.68 2.37
N THR A 118 6.03 -32.62 1.05
CA THR A 118 6.20 -33.81 0.19
C THR A 118 7.67 -34.17 -0.05
N GLY A 119 8.62 -33.37 0.47
CA GLY A 119 10.06 -33.55 0.21
C GLY A 119 10.50 -33.21 -1.22
N ILE A 120 9.60 -32.73 -2.08
CA ILE A 120 9.90 -32.36 -3.48
C ILE A 120 10.88 -31.17 -3.51
N SER A 121 10.77 -30.23 -2.58
CA SER A 121 11.72 -29.10 -2.49
C SER A 121 13.17 -29.59 -2.33
N THR A 122 13.39 -30.61 -1.51
CA THR A 122 14.71 -31.22 -1.31
C THR A 122 15.14 -31.98 -2.56
N ALA A 123 14.27 -32.80 -3.15
CA ALA A 123 14.57 -33.52 -4.39
C ALA A 123 14.96 -32.58 -5.55
N LEU A 124 14.26 -31.43 -5.66
CA LEU A 124 14.58 -30.38 -6.61
C LEU A 124 15.97 -29.78 -6.35
N PHE A 125 16.28 -29.44 -5.10
CA PHE A 125 17.60 -28.91 -4.74
C PHE A 125 18.74 -29.88 -5.06
N GLU A 126 18.54 -31.17 -4.74
CA GLU A 126 19.50 -32.25 -4.99
C GLU A 126 19.56 -32.67 -6.47
N GLN A 127 18.72 -32.10 -7.34
CA GLN A 127 18.58 -32.46 -8.77
C GLN A 127 18.25 -33.94 -8.99
N LYS A 128 17.51 -34.55 -8.06
CA LYS A 128 16.98 -35.91 -8.23
C LYS A 128 15.87 -35.91 -9.27
N LYS A 129 15.86 -36.92 -10.14
CA LYS A 129 14.75 -37.14 -11.08
C LYS A 129 13.49 -37.45 -10.28
N LEU A 130 12.45 -36.66 -10.49
CA LEU A 130 11.16 -36.88 -9.83
C LEU A 130 10.49 -38.14 -10.38
N SER A 131 9.90 -38.95 -9.50
CA SER A 131 9.05 -40.07 -9.88
C SER A 131 7.77 -39.59 -10.58
N PRO A 132 7.05 -40.43 -11.35
CA PRO A 132 5.77 -40.04 -11.94
C PRO A 132 4.76 -39.51 -10.91
N GLN A 133 4.76 -40.08 -9.70
CA GLN A 133 3.94 -39.61 -8.58
C GLN A 133 4.38 -38.21 -8.11
N GLN A 134 5.69 -37.98 -7.95
CA GLN A 134 6.22 -36.67 -7.57
C GLN A 134 5.99 -35.60 -8.64
N ILE A 135 6.00 -35.96 -9.93
CA ILE A 135 5.64 -35.05 -11.01
C ILE A 135 4.18 -34.63 -10.89
N LYS A 136 3.27 -35.58 -10.64
CA LYS A 136 1.84 -35.29 -10.41
C LYS A 136 1.65 -34.40 -9.17
N GLN A 137 2.36 -34.70 -8.07
CA GLN A 137 2.35 -33.89 -6.86
C GLN A 137 2.89 -32.47 -7.10
N TYR A 138 3.96 -32.34 -7.89
CA TYR A 138 4.50 -31.04 -8.29
C TYR A 138 3.47 -30.26 -9.12
N GLN A 139 2.85 -30.86 -10.13
CA GLN A 139 1.82 -30.15 -10.92
C GLN A 139 0.59 -29.73 -10.10
N GLN A 140 0.31 -30.41 -8.99
CA GLN A 140 -0.82 -30.11 -8.10
C GLN A 140 -0.43 -29.33 -6.84
N TYR A 141 0.86 -28.99 -6.66
CA TYR A 141 1.34 -28.36 -5.44
C TYR A 141 0.62 -27.03 -5.12
N PRO A 142 0.25 -26.16 -6.09
CA PRO A 142 -0.49 -24.93 -5.78
C PRO A 142 -1.84 -25.25 -5.11
N THR A 143 -2.57 -26.24 -5.64
CA THR A 143 -3.82 -26.75 -5.08
C THR A 143 -3.60 -27.34 -3.69
N SER A 144 -2.61 -28.22 -3.53
CA SER A 144 -2.32 -28.88 -2.25
C SER A 144 -1.85 -27.90 -1.17
N SER A 145 -1.04 -26.89 -1.53
CA SER A 145 -0.66 -25.80 -0.65
C SER A 145 -1.89 -25.02 -0.17
N GLY A 146 -2.76 -24.61 -1.10
CA GLY A 146 -4.01 -23.90 -0.75
C GLY A 146 -4.93 -24.72 0.15
N GLN A 147 -5.10 -26.01 -0.14
CA GLN A 147 -5.90 -26.93 0.68
C GLN A 147 -5.34 -27.07 2.10
N PHE A 148 -4.02 -27.24 2.23
CA PHE A 148 -3.36 -27.32 3.53
C PHE A 148 -3.58 -26.05 4.34
N LEU A 149 -3.29 -24.89 3.75
CA LEU A 149 -3.37 -23.59 4.41
C LEU A 149 -4.81 -23.24 4.82
N ASN A 150 -5.79 -23.61 3.98
CA ASN A 150 -7.21 -23.43 4.28
C ASN A 150 -7.69 -24.36 5.41
N LYS A 151 -7.36 -25.66 5.33
CA LYS A 151 -7.76 -26.67 6.32
C LYS A 151 -7.31 -26.29 7.73
N TYR A 152 -6.11 -25.75 7.84
CA TYR A 152 -5.48 -25.42 9.11
C TYR A 152 -5.58 -23.93 9.49
N HIS A 153 -6.25 -23.12 8.68
CA HIS A 153 -6.40 -21.68 8.89
C HIS A 153 -5.08 -20.94 9.14
N VAL A 154 -4.02 -21.35 8.42
CA VAL A 154 -2.68 -20.73 8.51
C VAL A 154 -2.71 -19.30 7.97
N ILE A 155 -3.46 -19.08 6.88
CA ILE A 155 -3.70 -17.77 6.28
C ILE A 155 -5.20 -17.54 6.10
N GLU A 156 -5.59 -16.31 5.78
CA GLU A 156 -6.98 -15.99 5.50
C GLU A 156 -7.46 -16.55 4.17
N LYS A 157 -8.76 -16.90 4.10
CA LYS A 157 -9.39 -17.41 2.87
C LYS A 157 -9.23 -16.49 1.68
N ALA A 158 -9.15 -15.19 1.97
CA ALA A 158 -9.03 -14.13 1.00
C ALA A 158 -7.75 -14.26 0.14
N ALA A 159 -6.66 -14.80 0.72
CA ALA A 159 -5.37 -15.01 0.08
C ALA A 159 -5.26 -16.34 -0.71
N LEU A 160 -6.20 -17.25 -0.54
CA LEU A 160 -6.10 -18.60 -1.11
C LEU A 160 -6.09 -18.59 -2.65
N SER A 161 -6.83 -17.68 -3.29
CA SER A 161 -6.84 -17.60 -4.75
C SER A 161 -5.47 -17.27 -5.32
N ASP A 162 -4.69 -16.44 -4.63
CA ASP A 162 -3.34 -16.06 -5.06
C ASP A 162 -2.43 -17.30 -5.04
N ILE A 163 -2.52 -18.14 -4.00
CA ILE A 163 -1.77 -19.39 -3.88
C ILE A 163 -2.22 -20.45 -4.88
N LEU A 164 -3.52 -20.57 -5.16
CA LEU A 164 -4.01 -21.59 -6.10
C LEU A 164 -3.54 -21.31 -7.54
N ASN A 165 -3.33 -20.04 -7.89
CA ASN A 165 -3.08 -19.60 -9.27
C ASN A 165 -1.67 -19.01 -9.50
N HIS A 166 -0.77 -19.01 -8.51
CA HIS A 166 0.58 -18.42 -8.67
C HIS A 166 1.49 -19.12 -9.70
N ARG A 167 1.04 -20.21 -10.33
CA ARG A 167 1.75 -20.89 -11.44
C ARG A 167 0.99 -20.85 -12.76
N GLU A 168 -0.13 -20.15 -12.79
CA GLU A 168 -0.83 -19.82 -14.03
C GLU A 168 -0.09 -18.71 -14.78
N LEU A 169 -0.10 -18.77 -16.11
CA LEU A 169 0.64 -17.86 -17.00
C LEU A 169 -0.32 -17.23 -18.01
N LEU A 170 0.04 -16.06 -18.56
CA LEU A 170 -0.89 -15.30 -19.39
C LEU A 170 -1.28 -15.99 -20.70
N ASP A 171 -0.43 -16.87 -21.23
CA ASP A 171 -0.68 -17.66 -22.43
C ASP A 171 -1.45 -18.96 -22.16
N GLY A 172 -1.81 -19.24 -20.91
CA GLY A 172 -2.49 -20.47 -20.50
C GLY A 172 -1.60 -21.71 -20.42
N SER A 173 -0.28 -21.58 -20.61
CA SER A 173 0.68 -22.70 -20.48
C SER A 173 1.00 -23.10 -19.04
N GLY A 174 0.49 -22.33 -18.07
CA GLY A 174 0.66 -22.55 -16.64
C GLY A 174 -0.09 -23.77 -16.09
N PHE A 175 -0.10 -23.88 -14.77
CA PHE A 175 -0.75 -24.97 -14.03
C PHE A 175 -1.26 -24.45 -12.67
N PRO A 176 -2.19 -25.13 -11.99
CA PRO A 176 -2.76 -26.46 -12.27
C PRO A 176 -3.98 -26.49 -13.19
N THR A 177 -4.66 -25.35 -13.38
CA THR A 177 -5.98 -25.26 -14.03
C THR A 177 -5.96 -24.64 -15.43
N LYS A 178 -4.83 -24.07 -15.86
CA LYS A 178 -4.65 -23.43 -17.18
C LYS A 178 -5.61 -22.26 -17.40
N VAL A 179 -5.76 -21.46 -16.36
CA VAL A 179 -6.63 -20.29 -16.34
C VAL A 179 -6.10 -19.21 -17.31
N MET A 180 -7.00 -18.56 -18.05
CA MET A 180 -6.63 -17.53 -19.03
C MET A 180 -6.49 -16.13 -18.41
N HIS A 181 -5.78 -15.25 -19.13
CA HIS A 181 -5.34 -13.91 -18.70
C HIS A 181 -6.39 -13.05 -17.95
N ASN A 182 -7.65 -13.06 -18.39
CA ASN A 182 -8.73 -12.22 -17.83
C ASN A 182 -9.19 -12.63 -16.43
N GLN A 183 -8.82 -13.83 -15.96
CA GLN A 183 -9.19 -14.35 -14.64
C GLN A 183 -8.07 -14.20 -13.59
N LEU A 184 -6.85 -13.85 -14.01
CA LEU A 184 -5.71 -13.67 -13.11
C LEU A 184 -5.66 -12.23 -12.58
N THR A 185 -5.65 -12.08 -11.25
CA THR A 185 -5.43 -10.78 -10.59
C THR A 185 -3.97 -10.35 -10.70
N ASP A 186 -3.67 -9.07 -10.47
CA ASP A 186 -2.28 -8.57 -10.47
C ASP A 186 -1.43 -9.25 -9.38
N ASN A 187 -2.03 -9.62 -8.24
CA ASN A 187 -1.37 -10.42 -7.21
C ASN A 187 -0.95 -11.80 -7.73
N MET A 188 -1.85 -12.53 -8.40
CA MET A 188 -1.54 -13.84 -8.99
C MET A 188 -0.41 -13.73 -10.03
N ARG A 189 -0.51 -12.72 -10.90
CA ARG A 189 0.50 -12.45 -11.94
C ARG A 189 1.85 -12.10 -11.33
N MET A 190 1.88 -11.26 -10.30
CA MET A 190 3.12 -10.90 -9.61
C MET A 190 3.74 -12.10 -8.88
N LEU A 191 2.95 -12.92 -8.18
CA LEU A 191 3.47 -14.14 -7.55
C LEU A 191 4.03 -15.13 -8.58
N ALA A 192 3.45 -15.23 -9.78
CA ALA A 192 4.00 -16.05 -10.85
C ALA A 192 5.38 -15.58 -11.32
N ILE A 193 5.57 -14.26 -11.46
CA ILE A 193 6.87 -13.68 -11.81
C ILE A 193 7.87 -13.91 -10.66
N ILE A 194 7.48 -13.64 -9.41
CA ILE A 194 8.32 -13.87 -8.21
C ILE A 194 8.73 -15.34 -8.11
N ALA A 195 7.78 -16.27 -8.25
CA ALA A 195 8.05 -17.70 -8.15
C ALA A 195 9.06 -18.14 -9.22
N LYS A 196 8.90 -17.68 -10.47
CA LYS A 196 9.85 -18.01 -11.54
C LYS A 196 11.21 -17.36 -11.32
N PHE A 197 11.25 -16.10 -10.89
CA PHE A 197 12.50 -15.41 -10.57
C PHE A 197 13.32 -16.20 -9.54
N ILE A 198 12.68 -16.60 -8.44
CA ILE A 198 13.33 -17.40 -7.39
C ILE A 198 13.72 -18.79 -7.89
N ASP A 199 12.90 -19.45 -8.72
CA ASP A 199 13.29 -20.73 -9.35
C ASP A 199 14.59 -20.62 -10.17
N LEU A 200 14.82 -19.48 -10.82
CA LEU A 200 16.01 -19.20 -11.64
C LEU A 200 17.23 -18.84 -10.78
N THR A 201 17.06 -17.99 -9.77
CA THR A 201 18.16 -17.48 -8.93
C THR A 201 18.58 -18.45 -7.83
N SER A 202 17.74 -19.40 -7.45
CA SER A 202 18.08 -20.37 -6.43
C SER A 202 19.11 -21.40 -6.93
N PRO A 203 20.21 -21.62 -6.16
CA PRO A 203 21.20 -22.63 -6.50
C PRO A 203 20.62 -24.04 -6.32
N ARG A 204 21.25 -24.99 -7.01
CA ARG A 204 21.05 -26.44 -6.83
C ARG A 204 22.37 -27.05 -6.37
N MET A 205 22.34 -28.27 -5.85
CA MET A 205 23.50 -28.96 -5.27
C MET A 205 24.78 -28.85 -6.13
N ASN A 206 24.66 -28.99 -7.46
CA ASN A 206 25.79 -28.97 -8.39
C ASN A 206 25.66 -27.87 -9.47
N ARG A 207 24.83 -26.85 -9.23
CA ARG A 207 24.58 -25.79 -10.22
C ARG A 207 24.32 -24.45 -9.53
N ALA A 208 25.12 -23.45 -9.85
CA ALA A 208 24.85 -22.08 -9.41
C ALA A 208 23.49 -21.60 -9.95
N GLY A 209 22.78 -20.81 -9.15
CA GLY A 209 21.61 -20.09 -9.61
C GLY A 209 22.00 -19.01 -10.63
N TYR A 210 21.02 -18.52 -11.38
CA TYR A 210 21.23 -17.38 -12.28
C TYR A 210 21.52 -16.13 -11.44
N ARG A 211 22.40 -15.26 -11.96
CA ARG A 211 22.53 -13.91 -11.43
C ARG A 211 21.23 -13.13 -11.69
N THR A 212 20.94 -12.11 -10.88
CA THR A 212 19.73 -11.28 -11.01
C THR A 212 19.47 -10.84 -12.45
N LYS A 213 20.47 -10.23 -13.11
CA LYS A 213 20.35 -9.80 -14.52
C LYS A 213 20.07 -10.95 -15.50
N GLN A 214 20.63 -12.14 -15.26
CA GLN A 214 20.37 -13.31 -16.10
C GLN A 214 18.93 -13.81 -15.92
N ALA A 215 18.44 -13.85 -14.69
CA ALA A 215 17.05 -14.22 -14.41
C ALA A 215 16.06 -13.20 -15.00
N LEU A 216 16.33 -11.90 -14.85
CA LEU A 216 15.51 -10.84 -15.45
C LEU A 216 15.53 -10.86 -16.99
N SER A 217 16.70 -11.11 -17.59
CA SER A 217 16.82 -11.29 -19.04
C SER A 217 16.00 -12.49 -19.51
N TYR A 218 16.03 -13.61 -18.78
CA TYR A 218 15.22 -14.78 -19.10
C TYR A 218 13.71 -14.44 -19.04
N LEU A 219 13.25 -13.76 -17.99
CA LEU A 219 11.84 -13.37 -17.86
C LEU A 219 11.42 -12.44 -19.01
N SER A 220 12.27 -11.48 -19.37
CA SER A 220 12.02 -10.52 -20.46
C SER A 220 11.95 -11.19 -21.84
N GLN A 221 12.74 -12.24 -22.06
CA GLN A 221 12.67 -13.06 -23.28
C GLN A 221 11.38 -13.89 -23.38
N HIS A 222 10.72 -14.17 -22.26
CA HIS A 222 9.47 -14.93 -22.19
C HIS A 222 8.28 -14.03 -21.84
N ARG A 223 8.27 -12.79 -22.34
CA ARG A 223 7.25 -11.77 -22.01
C ARG A 223 5.81 -12.22 -22.29
N GLN A 224 5.58 -13.17 -23.20
CA GLN A 224 4.25 -13.71 -23.48
C GLN A 224 3.63 -14.43 -22.28
N HIS A 225 4.43 -14.88 -21.31
CA HIS A 225 3.95 -15.55 -20.11
C HIS A 225 3.55 -14.58 -18.99
N TYR A 226 3.99 -13.31 -19.04
CA TYR A 226 3.97 -12.38 -17.91
C TYR A 226 3.38 -11.02 -18.26
N ASP A 227 2.78 -10.35 -17.28
CA ASP A 227 2.34 -8.97 -17.44
C ASP A 227 3.56 -8.04 -17.50
N ILE A 228 3.70 -7.29 -18.59
CA ILE A 228 4.89 -6.47 -18.83
C ILE A 228 5.03 -5.33 -17.81
N ASN A 229 3.91 -4.77 -17.32
CA ASN A 229 3.96 -3.68 -16.35
C ASN A 229 4.43 -4.22 -14.99
N LEU A 230 3.95 -5.40 -14.59
CA LEU A 230 4.40 -6.05 -13.37
C LEU A 230 5.83 -6.58 -13.47
N LEU A 231 6.27 -7.06 -14.65
CA LEU A 231 7.65 -7.45 -14.87
C LEU A 231 8.60 -6.25 -14.76
N ASN A 232 8.27 -5.13 -15.42
CA ASN A 232 9.04 -3.88 -15.30
C ASN A 232 9.08 -3.37 -13.87
N LEU A 233 7.98 -3.52 -13.14
CA LEU A 233 7.93 -3.18 -11.73
C LEU A 233 8.88 -4.07 -10.92
N LEU A 234 8.86 -5.39 -11.12
CA LEU A 234 9.80 -6.29 -10.45
C LEU A 234 11.25 -5.87 -10.76
N ILE A 235 11.59 -5.63 -12.02
CA ILE A 235 12.92 -5.15 -12.44
C ILE A 235 13.32 -3.91 -11.63
N SER A 236 12.43 -2.92 -11.49
CA SER A 236 12.71 -1.70 -10.71
C SER A 236 12.97 -1.95 -9.22
N LEU A 237 12.45 -3.05 -8.66
CA LEU A 237 12.62 -3.41 -7.26
C LEU A 237 13.94 -4.14 -6.98
N ILE A 238 14.48 -4.86 -7.97
CA ILE A 238 15.57 -5.83 -7.76
C ILE A 238 16.82 -5.60 -8.64
N ASP A 239 16.71 -4.92 -9.79
CA ASP A 239 17.86 -4.64 -10.67
C ASP A 239 18.62 -3.39 -10.21
N LYS A 240 19.10 -3.45 -8.97
CA LYS A 240 19.91 -2.40 -8.36
C LYS A 240 21.01 -2.98 -7.49
N PRO A 241 22.16 -2.29 -7.34
CA PRO A 241 23.14 -2.65 -6.31
C PRO A 241 22.48 -2.60 -4.93
N LEU A 242 22.77 -3.59 -4.08
CA LEU A 242 22.22 -3.72 -2.74
C LEU A 242 23.35 -3.70 -1.71
N PRO A 243 23.14 -3.08 -0.52
CA PRO A 243 24.05 -3.22 0.61
C PRO A 243 24.31 -4.70 0.96
N GLY A 244 25.54 -5.00 1.35
CA GLY A 244 25.99 -6.36 1.66
C GLY A 244 26.46 -7.17 0.44
N LEU A 245 26.27 -6.69 -0.80
CA LEU A 245 26.82 -7.34 -1.99
C LEU A 245 28.24 -6.85 -2.30
N ILE A 246 28.99 -7.66 -3.03
CA ILE A 246 30.31 -7.34 -3.55
C ILE A 246 30.18 -6.71 -4.94
N TYR A 247 30.78 -5.55 -5.08
CA TYR A 247 30.94 -4.81 -6.32
C TYR A 247 32.34 -5.02 -6.88
N LYS A 248 32.43 -5.35 -8.17
CA LYS A 248 33.72 -5.52 -8.85
C LYS A 248 34.23 -4.16 -9.35
N LEU A 249 35.23 -3.60 -8.67
CA LEU A 249 35.82 -2.30 -9.05
C LEU A 249 36.64 -2.44 -10.33
N ASN A 250 37.59 -3.39 -10.35
CA ASN A 250 38.45 -3.71 -11.48
C ASN A 250 38.79 -5.21 -11.51
N LYS A 251 39.86 -5.63 -12.20
CA LYS A 251 40.20 -7.06 -12.35
C LYS A 251 40.64 -7.72 -11.03
N THR A 252 41.27 -6.98 -10.13
CA THR A 252 41.96 -7.50 -8.93
C THR A 252 41.34 -6.98 -7.62
N GLN A 253 40.67 -5.84 -7.68
CA GLN A 253 40.08 -5.16 -6.52
C GLN A 253 38.56 -5.29 -6.54
N HIS A 254 38.03 -5.61 -5.37
CA HIS A 254 36.61 -5.78 -5.09
C HIS A 254 36.21 -4.83 -3.97
N ALA A 255 34.91 -4.59 -3.79
CA ALA A 255 34.43 -3.79 -2.68
C ALA A 255 33.11 -4.30 -2.14
N LEU A 256 32.94 -4.26 -0.81
CA LEU A 256 31.65 -4.53 -0.17
C LEU A 256 30.81 -3.25 -0.20
N ILE A 257 29.60 -3.32 -0.76
CA ILE A 257 28.66 -2.20 -0.76
C ILE A 257 28.12 -2.04 0.66
N THR A 258 28.37 -0.88 1.27
CA THR A 258 27.87 -0.56 2.61
C THR A 258 26.63 0.31 2.53
N GLN A 259 26.53 1.21 1.55
CA GLN A 259 25.37 2.07 1.35
C GLN A 259 25.16 2.38 -0.14
N VAL A 260 23.92 2.71 -0.51
CA VAL A 260 23.55 3.16 -1.85
C VAL A 260 22.83 4.49 -1.73
N SER A 261 23.36 5.53 -2.35
CA SER A 261 22.74 6.86 -2.43
C SER A 261 22.04 7.00 -3.77
N HIS A 262 20.70 6.93 -3.76
CA HIS A 262 19.91 7.15 -4.98
C HIS A 262 19.85 8.63 -5.39
N TYR A 263 20.04 9.56 -4.44
CA TYR A 263 20.06 11.00 -4.71
C TYR A 263 21.33 11.42 -5.46
N THR A 264 22.50 11.04 -4.94
CA THR A 264 23.80 11.36 -5.59
C THR A 264 24.19 10.35 -6.68
N LYS A 265 23.49 9.23 -6.78
CA LYS A 265 23.78 8.10 -7.69
C LYS A 265 25.14 7.45 -7.43
N GLU A 266 25.49 7.30 -6.17
CA GLU A 266 26.79 6.78 -5.71
C GLU A 266 26.64 5.55 -4.80
N LEU A 267 27.67 4.71 -4.81
CA LEU A 267 27.87 3.58 -3.93
C LEU A 267 28.93 3.94 -2.89
N HIS A 268 28.63 3.69 -1.62
CA HIS A 268 29.63 3.72 -0.57
C HIS A 268 30.12 2.29 -0.41
N CYS A 269 31.43 2.08 -0.53
CA CYS A 269 32.00 0.75 -0.49
C CYS A 269 33.27 0.69 0.33
N HIS A 270 33.50 -0.45 0.99
CA HIS A 270 34.78 -0.80 1.59
C HIS A 270 35.54 -1.69 0.60
N ALA A 271 36.56 -1.13 -0.04
CA ALA A 271 37.40 -1.85 -0.98
C ALA A 271 38.27 -2.88 -0.27
N PHE A 272 38.56 -3.99 -0.94
CA PHE A 272 39.48 -5.00 -0.47
C PHE A 272 40.22 -5.67 -1.63
N ASN A 273 41.43 -6.12 -1.31
CA ASN A 273 42.26 -6.96 -2.18
C ASN A 273 42.38 -8.36 -1.60
N ILE A 274 42.65 -9.33 -2.48
CA ILE A 274 43.01 -10.70 -2.09
C ILE A 274 44.51 -10.83 -2.29
N GLU A 275 45.26 -10.81 -1.19
CA GLU A 275 46.72 -10.97 -1.19
C GLU A 275 47.08 -12.27 -0.49
N GLN A 276 47.76 -13.19 -1.20
CA GLN A 276 48.18 -14.50 -0.67
C GLN A 276 47.02 -15.31 -0.02
N GLY A 277 45.80 -15.15 -0.52
CA GLY A 277 44.61 -15.83 0.01
C GLY A 277 43.95 -15.14 1.22
N HIS A 278 44.50 -14.02 1.68
CA HIS A 278 43.93 -13.19 2.74
C HIS A 278 43.26 -11.94 2.18
N LEU A 279 42.14 -11.56 2.81
CA LEU A 279 41.41 -10.34 2.49
C LEU A 279 42.00 -9.18 3.27
N GLN A 280 42.46 -8.15 2.57
CA GLN A 280 42.88 -6.90 3.18
C GLN A 280 41.88 -5.81 2.79
N PHE A 281 41.10 -5.34 3.76
CA PHE A 281 40.19 -4.22 3.57
C PHE A 281 40.93 -2.89 3.71
N GLU A 282 40.61 -1.96 2.84
CA GLU A 282 41.04 -0.58 2.98
C GLU A 282 40.37 0.08 4.18
N SER A 283 41.09 0.98 4.86
CA SER A 283 40.62 1.67 6.06
C SER A 283 39.56 2.74 5.78
N THR A 284 39.44 3.18 4.53
CA THR A 284 38.58 4.30 4.14
C THR A 284 37.46 3.86 3.20
N THR A 285 36.26 4.36 3.46
CA THR A 285 35.11 4.20 2.57
C THR A 285 35.37 4.93 1.26
N GLN A 286 35.18 4.24 0.15
CA GLN A 286 35.30 4.81 -1.19
C GLN A 286 33.92 5.09 -1.79
N LEU A 287 33.82 6.19 -2.54
CA LEU A 287 32.64 6.56 -3.31
C LEU A 287 32.83 6.16 -4.77
N HIS A 288 31.86 5.44 -5.32
CA HIS A 288 31.88 5.02 -6.73
C HIS A 288 30.54 5.35 -7.40
N PRO A 289 30.51 5.84 -8.65
CA PRO A 289 29.25 6.03 -9.35
C PRO A 289 28.53 4.69 -9.56
N ILE A 290 27.20 4.70 -9.48
CA ILE A 290 26.39 3.52 -9.78
C ILE A 290 26.54 3.20 -11.28
N ASP A 291 27.24 2.12 -11.58
CA ASP A 291 27.37 1.58 -12.94
C ASP A 291 26.40 0.42 -13.12
N SER A 292 25.39 0.64 -13.96
CA SER A 292 24.37 -0.37 -14.29
C SER A 292 24.91 -1.53 -15.13
N LEU A 293 26.12 -1.45 -15.68
CA LEU A 293 26.76 -2.52 -16.45
C LEU A 293 27.61 -3.44 -15.56
N LYS A 294 28.18 -2.93 -14.47
CA LYS A 294 28.97 -3.75 -13.54
C LYS A 294 28.08 -4.75 -12.79
N ASN A 295 28.64 -5.95 -12.58
CA ASN A 295 27.97 -7.04 -11.87
C ASN A 295 28.28 -6.96 -10.38
N HIS A 296 27.25 -7.12 -9.56
CA HIS A 296 27.34 -7.36 -8.13
C HIS A 296 27.14 -8.85 -7.84
N SER A 297 27.81 -9.36 -6.82
CA SER A 297 27.76 -10.77 -6.41
C SER A 297 27.71 -10.90 -4.91
N ALA A 298 27.34 -12.07 -4.39
CA ALA A 298 27.41 -12.31 -2.95
C ALA A 298 28.86 -12.24 -2.42
N PRO A 299 29.03 -11.92 -1.12
CA PRO A 299 30.30 -12.05 -0.42
C PRO A 299 30.87 -13.48 -0.54
N PRO A 300 32.16 -13.65 -0.90
CA PRO A 300 32.80 -14.95 -0.80
C PRO A 300 32.86 -15.40 0.66
N SER A 301 32.86 -16.72 0.91
CA SER A 301 32.91 -17.31 2.25
C SER A 301 34.17 -16.92 3.06
N ALA A 302 35.19 -16.37 2.41
CA ALA A 302 36.37 -15.82 3.06
C ALA A 302 36.06 -14.54 3.86
N ILE A 303 35.02 -13.78 3.50
CA ILE A 303 34.56 -12.62 4.28
C ILE A 303 33.69 -13.14 5.42
N SER A 304 34.18 -13.02 6.65
CA SER A 304 33.42 -13.42 7.84
C SER A 304 32.17 -12.56 8.04
N GLU A 305 31.11 -13.13 8.62
CA GLU A 305 29.90 -12.40 9.00
C GLU A 305 30.21 -11.24 9.96
N ARG A 306 31.23 -11.38 10.81
CA ARG A 306 31.69 -10.30 11.69
C ARG A 306 32.11 -9.06 10.89
N ILE A 307 32.88 -9.23 9.81
CA ILE A 307 33.31 -8.11 8.96
C ILE A 307 32.11 -7.48 8.26
N ILE A 308 31.20 -8.31 7.74
CA ILE A 308 29.98 -7.83 7.08
C ILE A 308 29.14 -6.99 8.06
N ASN A 309 28.92 -7.49 9.28
CA ASN A 309 28.15 -6.79 10.32
C ASN A 309 28.82 -5.48 10.75
N GLN A 310 30.15 -5.45 10.88
CA GLN A 310 30.89 -4.22 11.17
C GLN A 310 30.70 -3.17 10.05
N CYS A 311 30.73 -3.58 8.78
CA CYS A 311 30.57 -2.69 7.65
C CYS A 311 29.12 -2.19 7.44
N LEU A 312 28.13 -2.87 8.04
CA LEU A 312 26.70 -2.59 7.89
C LEU A 312 26.05 -2.11 9.18
N GLN A 313 26.84 -1.65 10.15
CA GLN A 313 26.37 -1.25 11.48
C GLN A 313 25.39 -0.06 11.48
N GLU A 314 25.35 0.72 10.40
CA GLU A 314 24.39 1.83 10.22
C GLU A 314 22.95 1.34 9.99
N PHE A 315 22.77 0.09 9.57
CA PHE A 315 21.45 -0.51 9.38
C PHE A 315 20.93 -1.07 10.70
N ILE A 316 20.12 -0.25 11.37
CA ILE A 316 19.44 -0.61 12.62
C ILE A 316 18.02 -1.09 12.27
N ASP A 317 17.57 -2.14 12.93
CA ASP A 317 16.19 -2.62 12.84
C ASP A 317 15.25 -1.62 13.52
N GLN A 318 14.74 -0.68 12.72
CA GLN A 318 13.74 0.31 13.12
C GLN A 318 12.49 0.12 12.25
N PRO A 319 11.52 -0.67 12.74
CA PRO A 319 10.26 -0.92 12.05
C PRO A 319 9.51 0.38 11.78
N LEU A 320 9.07 0.57 10.53
CA LEU A 320 8.09 1.59 10.18
C LEU A 320 6.75 1.24 10.83
N GLU A 321 6.10 2.26 11.38
CA GLU A 321 4.75 2.10 11.93
C GLU A 321 3.72 1.93 10.81
N ASP A 322 2.94 0.85 10.87
CA ASP A 322 1.79 0.63 10.00
C ASP A 322 0.63 1.54 10.44
N ILE A 323 0.51 2.70 9.80
CA ILE A 323 -0.57 3.66 10.05
C ILE A 323 -1.81 3.43 9.18
N SER A 324 -1.88 2.34 8.40
CA SER A 324 -2.93 2.15 7.38
C SER A 324 -4.34 2.08 7.97
N ASP A 325 -4.51 1.48 9.14
CA ASP A 325 -5.77 1.46 9.91
C ASP A 325 -5.94 2.63 10.88
N GLN A 326 -4.93 3.51 10.99
CA GLN A 326 -4.93 4.57 11.99
C GLN A 326 -5.51 5.86 11.42
N THR A 327 -6.27 6.59 12.23
CA THR A 327 -6.76 7.92 11.86
C THR A 327 -5.62 8.95 11.70
N GLN A 328 -4.43 8.64 12.22
CA GLN A 328 -3.25 9.49 12.05
C GLN A 328 -2.92 9.76 10.58
N ARG A 329 -3.13 8.78 9.69
CA ARG A 329 -2.91 8.98 8.24
C ARG A 329 -3.86 9.99 7.60
N LEU A 330 -4.95 10.32 8.28
CA LEU A 330 -5.97 11.28 7.84
C LEU A 330 -5.79 12.66 8.51
N LYS A 331 -4.69 12.87 9.25
CA LYS A 331 -4.36 14.17 9.85
C LYS A 331 -3.46 14.97 8.90
N PRO A 332 -3.64 16.30 8.77
CA PRO A 332 -2.74 17.14 8.00
C PRO A 332 -1.33 17.10 8.59
N SER A 333 -0.33 17.36 7.75
CA SER A 333 1.03 17.60 8.25
C SER A 333 1.07 18.87 9.11
N ASN A 334 2.15 19.02 9.89
CA ASN A 334 2.38 20.25 10.66
C ASN A 334 2.42 21.48 9.74
N ASP A 335 3.15 21.40 8.62
CA ASP A 335 3.23 22.49 7.65
C ASP A 335 1.86 22.84 7.05
N LEU A 336 1.01 21.86 6.77
CA LEU A 336 -0.35 22.10 6.28
C LEU A 336 -1.24 22.75 7.34
N THR A 337 -1.07 22.35 8.61
CA THR A 337 -1.79 22.96 9.73
C THR A 337 -1.38 24.43 9.90
N LEU A 338 -0.08 24.73 9.83
CA LEU A 338 0.43 26.10 9.85
C LEU A 338 -0.10 26.91 8.67
N LEU A 339 -0.12 26.32 7.47
CA LEU A 339 -0.67 26.96 6.27
C LEU A 339 -2.16 27.29 6.43
N PHE A 340 -2.94 26.39 7.00
CA PHE A 340 -4.36 26.64 7.26
C PHE A 340 -4.61 27.73 8.29
N ASN A 341 -3.74 27.87 9.28
CA ASN A 341 -3.81 28.97 10.25
C ASN A 341 -3.51 30.29 9.57
N GLU A 342 -2.44 30.33 8.76
CA GLU A 342 -2.04 31.53 8.02
C GLU A 342 -3.10 31.98 7.01
N LEU A 343 -3.66 31.05 6.22
CA LEU A 343 -4.75 31.35 5.28
C LEU A 343 -6.04 31.82 5.96
N SER A 344 -6.21 31.57 7.26
CA SER A 344 -7.36 32.02 8.04
C SER A 344 -7.07 33.26 8.87
N ALA A 345 -5.85 33.80 8.81
CA ALA A 345 -5.48 35.00 9.52
C ALA A 345 -6.24 36.22 8.98
N HIS A 346 -6.45 37.22 9.82
CA HIS A 346 -7.11 38.46 9.40
C HIS A 346 -6.29 39.19 8.32
N ILE A 347 -4.96 39.08 8.39
CA ILE A 347 -4.00 39.63 7.44
C ILE A 347 -2.99 38.51 7.11
N PRO A 348 -3.19 37.76 6.02
CA PRO A 348 -2.29 36.66 5.66
C PRO A 348 -0.94 37.16 5.10
N GLU A 349 0.16 36.63 5.61
CA GLU A 349 1.52 36.96 5.17
C GLU A 349 1.95 36.12 3.96
N GLN A 350 2.18 36.78 2.83
CA GLN A 350 2.46 36.11 1.56
C GLN A 350 3.76 35.28 1.57
N GLU A 351 4.81 35.78 2.23
CA GLU A 351 6.10 35.07 2.33
C GLU A 351 5.96 33.75 3.10
N ILE A 352 5.24 33.78 4.23
CA ILE A 352 4.94 32.60 5.04
C ILE A 352 4.12 31.59 4.23
N ILE A 353 3.07 32.04 3.55
CA ILE A 353 2.23 31.17 2.70
C ILE A 353 3.08 30.52 1.60
N SER A 354 3.93 31.30 0.94
CA SER A 354 4.81 30.83 -0.14
C SER A 354 5.77 29.75 0.33
N ASP A 355 6.42 29.96 1.47
CA ASP A 355 7.32 28.97 2.08
C ASP A 355 6.58 27.70 2.52
N LEU A 356 5.44 27.83 3.21
CA LEU A 356 4.65 26.69 3.69
C LEU A 356 4.06 25.84 2.57
N ILE A 357 3.63 26.43 1.45
CA ILE A 357 3.16 25.64 0.29
C ILE A 357 4.33 25.02 -0.49
N ALA A 358 5.50 25.68 -0.55
CA ALA A 358 6.70 25.14 -1.19
C ALA A 358 7.24 23.90 -0.47
N ARG A 359 7.12 23.84 0.87
CA ARG A 359 7.40 22.65 1.69
C ARG A 359 6.43 21.48 1.45
N GLN A 360 5.39 21.68 0.64
CA GLN A 360 4.38 20.68 0.31
C GLN A 360 4.24 20.48 -1.21
N PRO A 361 5.30 20.00 -1.89
CA PRO A 361 5.34 19.95 -3.35
C PRO A 361 4.22 19.10 -3.96
N VAL A 362 3.88 17.95 -3.34
CA VAL A 362 2.80 17.08 -3.83
C VAL A 362 1.45 17.77 -3.82
N LEU A 363 1.13 18.51 -2.75
CA LEU A 363 -0.13 19.26 -2.63
C LEU A 363 -0.14 20.44 -3.60
N GLY A 364 1.00 21.12 -3.77
CA GLY A 364 1.19 22.18 -4.75
C GLY A 364 0.96 21.72 -6.19
N ASP A 365 1.53 20.59 -6.59
CA ASP A 365 1.34 19.99 -7.91
C ASP A 365 -0.12 19.60 -8.15
N GLN A 366 -0.78 19.03 -7.13
CA GLN A 366 -2.21 18.71 -7.19
C GLN A 366 -3.07 19.97 -7.36
N LEU A 367 -2.72 21.07 -6.66
CA LEU A 367 -3.40 22.36 -6.81
C LEU A 367 -3.24 22.92 -8.22
N ILE A 368 -2.01 22.96 -8.75
CA ILE A 368 -1.73 23.43 -10.11
C ILE A 368 -2.52 22.60 -11.12
N LYS A 369 -2.45 21.27 -11.02
CA LYS A 369 -3.17 20.36 -11.91
C LYS A 369 -4.68 20.59 -11.87
N TYR A 370 -5.24 20.80 -10.68
CA TYR A 370 -6.66 21.09 -10.51
C TYR A 370 -7.05 22.39 -11.21
N LEU A 371 -6.29 23.48 -10.99
CA LEU A 371 -6.59 24.77 -11.59
C LEU A 371 -6.37 24.79 -13.10
N GLN A 372 -5.38 24.06 -13.62
CA GLN A 372 -5.19 23.89 -15.07
C GLN A 372 -6.37 23.18 -15.74
N GLN A 373 -7.00 22.23 -15.06
CA GLN A 373 -8.21 21.58 -15.59
C GLN A 373 -9.41 22.54 -15.67
N GLN A 374 -9.53 23.47 -14.71
CA GLN A 374 -10.60 24.47 -14.70
C GLN A 374 -10.31 25.63 -15.67
N TYR A 375 -9.04 25.99 -15.82
CA TYR A 375 -8.56 27.09 -16.65
C TYR A 375 -7.44 26.61 -17.58
N PRO A 376 -7.77 25.91 -18.69
CA PRO A 376 -6.78 25.26 -19.56
C PRO A 376 -5.76 26.20 -20.20
N ASN A 377 -6.11 27.49 -20.32
CA ASN A 377 -5.27 28.51 -20.93
C ASN A 377 -4.37 29.24 -19.91
N SER A 378 -4.51 28.95 -18.61
CA SER A 378 -3.73 29.60 -17.56
C SER A 378 -2.40 28.90 -17.31
N GLN A 379 -1.32 29.68 -17.15
CA GLN A 379 -0.01 29.17 -16.76
C GLN A 379 0.27 29.48 -15.28
N PHE A 380 0.78 28.50 -14.54
CA PHE A 380 1.12 28.64 -13.13
C PHE A 380 2.62 28.45 -12.92
N ASN A 381 3.32 29.53 -12.58
CA ASN A 381 4.77 29.52 -12.36
C ASN A 381 5.19 28.84 -11.06
N SER A 382 4.28 28.75 -10.08
CA SER A 382 4.52 28.10 -8.79
C SER A 382 3.21 27.71 -8.11
N SER A 383 3.29 26.85 -7.09
CA SER A 383 2.17 26.47 -6.23
C SER A 383 1.59 27.68 -5.48
N PHE A 384 2.44 28.65 -5.12
CA PHE A 384 2.00 29.91 -4.51
C PHE A 384 1.20 30.77 -5.49
N HIS A 385 1.67 30.92 -6.74
CA HIS A 385 0.92 31.65 -7.77
C HIS A 385 -0.44 31.00 -8.06
N ALA A 386 -0.48 29.67 -8.15
CA ALA A 386 -1.72 28.91 -8.25
C ALA A 386 -2.68 29.19 -7.09
N LEU A 387 -2.17 29.23 -5.86
CA LEU A 387 -2.95 29.52 -4.66
C LEU A 387 -3.51 30.96 -4.68
N GLN A 388 -2.73 31.95 -5.11
CA GLN A 388 -3.19 33.33 -5.29
C GLN A 388 -4.33 33.42 -6.31
N MET A 389 -4.21 32.72 -7.44
CA MET A 389 -5.24 32.70 -8.49
C MET A 389 -6.53 32.02 -8.03
N ALA A 390 -6.47 31.03 -7.14
CA ALA A 390 -7.64 30.41 -6.54
C ALA A 390 -8.42 31.34 -5.59
N GLY A 391 -7.76 32.37 -5.06
CA GLY A 391 -8.29 33.27 -4.04
C GLY A 391 -8.31 32.65 -2.64
N TYR A 392 -7.90 33.42 -1.63
CA TYR A 392 -7.74 32.90 -0.26
C TYR A 392 -9.05 32.41 0.38
N SER A 393 -10.21 32.97 -0.01
CA SER A 393 -11.51 32.54 0.50
C SER A 393 -11.86 31.08 0.13
N GLN A 394 -11.42 30.59 -1.03
CA GLN A 394 -11.61 29.20 -1.49
C GLN A 394 -10.38 28.33 -1.25
N ALA A 395 -9.21 28.92 -1.04
CA ALA A 395 -7.94 28.21 -0.92
C ALA A 395 -7.96 27.17 0.20
N LYS A 396 -8.40 27.52 1.42
CA LYS A 396 -8.43 26.59 2.55
C LYS A 396 -9.35 25.38 2.29
N PRO A 397 -10.63 25.54 1.91
CA PRO A 397 -11.49 24.40 1.56
C PRO A 397 -10.94 23.55 0.40
N LEU A 398 -10.37 24.18 -0.64
CA LEU A 398 -9.76 23.48 -1.77
C LEU A 398 -8.56 22.64 -1.33
N LEU A 399 -7.64 23.22 -0.55
CA LEU A 399 -6.46 22.52 -0.03
C LEU A 399 -6.85 21.42 0.96
N SER A 400 -7.82 21.66 1.84
CA SER A 400 -8.39 20.62 2.73
C SER A 400 -8.88 19.41 1.93
N ARG A 401 -9.64 19.67 0.87
CA ARG A 401 -10.16 18.62 -0.02
C ARG A 401 -9.02 17.86 -0.71
N LEU A 402 -8.10 18.57 -1.36
CA LEU A 402 -6.98 17.96 -2.09
C LEU A 402 -6.09 17.12 -1.16
N ALA A 403 -5.78 17.64 0.02
CA ALA A 403 -4.97 16.93 1.01
C ALA A 403 -5.69 15.69 1.55
N LEU A 404 -6.98 15.79 1.92
CA LEU A 404 -7.74 14.63 2.39
C LEU A 404 -7.92 13.58 1.28
N GLU A 405 -8.20 13.99 0.04
CA GLU A 405 -8.23 13.09 -1.12
C GLU A 405 -6.90 12.37 -1.29
N SER A 406 -5.78 13.10 -1.20
CA SER A 406 -4.44 12.53 -1.27
C SER A 406 -4.22 11.47 -0.18
N GLN A 407 -4.61 11.75 1.07
CA GLN A 407 -4.49 10.83 2.20
C GLN A 407 -5.39 9.59 2.10
N LEU A 408 -6.64 9.76 1.64
CA LEU A 408 -7.52 8.65 1.32
C LEU A 408 -6.96 7.82 0.18
N SER A 409 -6.27 8.46 -0.76
CA SER A 409 -5.69 7.82 -1.92
C SER A 409 -4.33 7.14 -1.70
N GLN A 410 -3.69 7.42 -0.56
CA GLN A 410 -2.31 7.02 -0.24
C GLN A 410 -2.15 5.51 -0.23
N PHE A 411 -3.16 4.77 0.19
CA PHE A 411 -3.14 3.31 0.20
C PHE A 411 -4.04 2.73 -0.90
N THR A 412 -3.55 1.68 -1.55
CA THR A 412 -4.31 0.88 -2.49
C THR A 412 -4.93 -0.31 -1.79
N PHE A 413 -6.16 -0.59 -2.19
CA PHE A 413 -6.95 -1.74 -1.82
C PHE A 413 -7.46 -2.37 -3.11
N ILE A 414 -7.83 -3.64 -3.07
CA ILE A 414 -8.19 -4.43 -4.27
C ILE A 414 -9.30 -3.75 -5.08
N ASN A 415 -10.22 -3.07 -4.38
CA ASN A 415 -11.37 -2.38 -4.98
C ASN A 415 -11.20 -0.84 -5.02
N GLY A 416 -9.94 -0.40 -4.90
CA GLY A 416 -9.45 0.98 -4.88
C GLY A 416 -10.07 1.89 -5.91
N LYS A 417 -9.98 1.42 -7.15
CA LYS A 417 -10.30 2.21 -8.34
C LYS A 417 -11.80 2.48 -8.45
N ALA A 418 -12.64 1.47 -8.22
CA ALA A 418 -14.10 1.60 -8.28
C ALA A 418 -14.62 2.51 -7.15
N LEU A 419 -14.14 2.32 -5.92
CA LEU A 419 -14.50 3.19 -4.79
C LEU A 419 -14.11 4.65 -5.08
N ARG A 420 -12.89 4.89 -5.57
CA ARG A 420 -12.40 6.23 -5.89
C ARG A 420 -13.18 6.90 -7.02
N GLN A 421 -13.56 6.15 -8.06
CA GLN A 421 -14.40 6.69 -9.14
C GLN A 421 -15.74 7.21 -8.61
N LYS A 422 -16.40 6.46 -7.71
CA LYS A 422 -17.64 6.90 -7.07
C LYS A 422 -17.45 8.08 -6.11
N ILE A 423 -16.33 8.14 -5.37
CA ILE A 423 -16.00 9.29 -4.52
C ILE A 423 -15.83 10.54 -5.38
N ASN A 424 -15.02 10.44 -6.44
CA ASN A 424 -14.76 11.55 -7.35
C ASN A 424 -16.06 12.07 -7.97
N PHE A 425 -16.98 11.16 -8.30
CA PHE A 425 -18.29 11.52 -8.80
C PHE A 425 -19.14 12.26 -7.75
N ALA A 426 -19.20 11.77 -6.51
CA ALA A 426 -19.92 12.42 -5.42
C ALA A 426 -19.34 13.82 -5.14
N VAL A 427 -18.01 13.93 -5.09
CA VAL A 427 -17.28 15.19 -4.95
C VAL A 427 -17.61 16.15 -6.10
N SER A 428 -17.55 15.71 -7.35
CA SER A 428 -17.84 16.55 -8.52
C SER A 428 -19.29 17.06 -8.52
N THR A 429 -20.24 16.18 -8.17
CA THR A 429 -21.66 16.53 -8.04
C THR A 429 -21.86 17.59 -6.94
N SER A 430 -21.17 17.44 -5.81
CA SER A 430 -21.26 18.42 -4.72
C SER A 430 -20.63 19.77 -5.05
N GLN A 431 -19.54 19.80 -5.79
CA GLN A 431 -18.94 21.06 -6.23
C GLN A 431 -19.91 21.83 -7.12
N TRP A 432 -20.53 21.14 -8.07
CA TRP A 432 -21.55 21.72 -8.94
C TRP A 432 -22.73 22.28 -8.13
N ILE A 433 -23.22 21.52 -7.14
CA ILE A 433 -24.32 21.97 -6.27
C ILE A 433 -23.90 23.19 -5.47
N GLY A 434 -22.69 23.19 -4.88
CA GLY A 434 -22.17 24.30 -4.10
C GLY A 434 -22.01 25.59 -4.91
N GLN A 435 -21.84 25.52 -6.24
CA GLN A 435 -21.85 26.71 -7.10
C GLN A 435 -23.23 27.40 -7.16
N GLN A 436 -24.31 26.69 -6.79
CA GLN A 436 -25.66 27.22 -6.73
C GLN A 436 -26.02 27.76 -5.34
N CYS A 437 -25.18 27.51 -4.33
CA CYS A 437 -25.40 27.94 -2.95
C CYS A 437 -24.87 29.36 -2.72
N GLN A 438 -25.46 30.08 -1.76
CA GLN A 438 -25.04 31.45 -1.45
C GLN A 438 -23.86 31.52 -0.48
N HIS A 439 -23.91 30.77 0.64
CA HIS A 439 -22.88 30.83 1.68
C HIS A 439 -22.04 29.55 1.81
N VAL A 440 -22.47 28.43 1.21
CA VAL A 440 -21.71 27.18 1.20
C VAL A 440 -20.81 27.11 -0.02
N LEU A 441 -19.49 27.10 0.18
CA LEU A 441 -18.54 27.08 -0.92
C LEU A 441 -18.48 25.70 -1.61
N PRO A 442 -18.21 25.64 -2.94
CA PRO A 442 -18.13 24.36 -3.67
C PRO A 442 -17.19 23.33 -3.05
N HIS A 443 -15.98 23.76 -2.65
CA HIS A 443 -14.99 22.88 -2.02
C HIS A 443 -15.34 22.55 -0.56
N GLN A 444 -16.15 23.39 0.08
CA GLN A 444 -16.66 23.13 1.42
C GLN A 444 -17.72 22.01 1.40
N LEU A 445 -18.59 21.95 0.39
CA LEU A 445 -19.52 20.83 0.25
C LEU A 445 -18.80 19.51 -0.10
N ALA A 446 -17.75 19.60 -0.92
CA ALA A 446 -16.90 18.45 -1.26
C ALA A 446 -16.17 17.86 -0.04
N ILE A 447 -15.57 18.70 0.82
CA ILE A 447 -14.91 18.19 2.02
C ILE A 447 -15.91 17.51 2.96
N PHE A 448 -17.16 17.98 3.04
CA PHE A 448 -18.19 17.31 3.84
C PHE A 448 -18.48 15.88 3.35
N ILE A 449 -18.51 15.66 2.04
CA ILE A 449 -18.64 14.30 1.47
C ILE A 449 -17.44 13.43 1.85
N LEU A 450 -16.22 13.95 1.71
CA LEU A 450 -15.01 13.21 2.05
C LEU A 450 -14.95 12.84 3.54
N LEU A 451 -15.41 13.72 4.43
CA LEU A 451 -15.51 13.44 5.86
C LEU A 451 -16.44 12.26 6.16
N ASN A 452 -17.54 12.13 5.41
CA ASN A 452 -18.49 11.02 5.55
C ASN A 452 -17.95 9.70 4.99
N LEU A 453 -17.10 9.77 3.96
CA LEU A 453 -16.56 8.60 3.26
C LEU A 453 -15.20 8.14 3.81
N ALA A 454 -14.45 9.01 4.47
CA ALA A 454 -13.15 8.68 5.05
C ALA A 454 -13.18 7.45 5.98
N PRO A 455 -14.21 7.22 6.83
CA PRO A 455 -14.31 6.00 7.61
C PRO A 455 -14.38 4.71 6.79
N LEU A 456 -14.92 4.73 5.57
CA LEU A 456 -14.98 3.54 4.69
C LEU A 456 -13.59 3.05 4.30
N TYR A 457 -12.60 3.93 4.25
CA TYR A 457 -11.21 3.56 3.99
C TYR A 457 -10.55 2.83 5.17
N LEU A 458 -11.19 2.80 6.33
CA LEU A 458 -10.78 2.05 7.52
C LEU A 458 -11.68 0.83 7.77
N GLU A 459 -12.63 0.55 6.88
CA GLU A 459 -13.61 -0.53 7.03
C GLU A 459 -13.01 -1.87 6.59
N ARG A 460 -12.90 -2.80 7.53
CA ARG A 460 -12.24 -4.10 7.29
C ARG A 460 -12.94 -4.92 6.23
N ALA A 461 -14.27 -4.81 6.12
CA ALA A 461 -15.03 -5.53 5.10
C ALA A 461 -14.64 -5.10 3.66
N ILE A 462 -14.27 -3.84 3.49
CA ILE A 462 -13.79 -3.25 2.23
C ILE A 462 -12.32 -3.59 2.02
N ILE A 463 -11.49 -3.43 3.06
CA ILE A 463 -10.03 -3.69 3.02
C ILE A 463 -9.74 -5.17 2.72
N ASN A 464 -10.47 -6.10 3.34
CA ASN A 464 -10.23 -7.54 3.24
C ASN A 464 -10.96 -8.19 2.05
N SER A 465 -11.68 -7.41 1.23
CA SER A 465 -12.39 -7.95 0.07
C SER A 465 -11.39 -8.29 -1.04
N THR A 466 -11.22 -9.58 -1.34
CA THR A 466 -10.23 -10.08 -2.31
C THR A 466 -10.75 -10.41 -3.69
N ARG A 467 -12.06 -10.24 -3.88
CA ARG A 467 -12.72 -10.42 -5.16
C ARG A 467 -13.72 -9.29 -5.33
N LYS A 468 -14.00 -8.95 -6.59
CA LYS A 468 -15.18 -8.18 -6.95
C LYS A 468 -16.40 -8.90 -6.38
N ARG A 469 -17.06 -8.28 -5.43
CA ARG A 469 -18.32 -8.75 -4.87
C ARG A 469 -19.21 -7.56 -4.62
N THR A 470 -20.52 -7.79 -4.69
CA THR A 470 -21.46 -6.80 -4.20
C THR A 470 -21.34 -6.78 -2.68
N LEU A 471 -20.68 -5.76 -2.16
CA LEU A 471 -20.70 -5.45 -0.73
C LEU A 471 -21.94 -4.61 -0.47
N ASP A 472 -22.76 -5.07 0.46
CA ASP A 472 -23.84 -4.25 0.99
C ASP A 472 -23.22 -3.12 1.81
N VAL A 473 -23.05 -1.95 1.19
CA VAL A 473 -22.48 -0.78 1.85
C VAL A 473 -23.38 -0.32 3.00
N THR A 474 -24.66 -0.72 3.06
CA THR A 474 -25.51 -0.46 4.25
C THR A 474 -25.02 -1.17 5.51
N GLN A 475 -24.26 -2.26 5.35
CA GLN A 475 -23.56 -2.93 6.45
C GLN A 475 -22.16 -2.36 6.71
N CYS A 476 -21.57 -1.69 5.70
CA CYS A 476 -20.33 -0.92 5.84
C CYS A 476 -20.72 0.42 6.43
N HIS A 477 -20.72 0.54 7.75
CA HIS A 477 -21.23 1.70 8.45
C HIS A 477 -20.67 3.00 7.81
N ALA A 478 -21.50 3.78 7.13
CA ALA A 478 -21.27 5.18 6.84
C ALA A 478 -22.37 5.93 7.62
N HIS A 479 -22.20 7.23 7.88
CA HIS A 479 -23.22 8.00 8.60
C HIS A 479 -24.57 7.88 7.90
N HIS A 480 -25.54 7.15 8.47
CA HIS A 480 -26.83 6.93 7.82
C HIS A 480 -27.54 8.28 7.57
N ALA A 481 -28.11 8.50 6.39
CA ALA A 481 -29.02 9.64 6.19
C ALA A 481 -30.14 9.65 7.25
N TYR A 482 -30.63 8.45 7.59
CA TYR A 482 -31.59 8.21 8.67
C TYR A 482 -31.06 8.50 10.08
N SER A 483 -29.75 8.67 10.28
CA SER A 483 -29.22 9.06 11.60
C SER A 483 -29.57 10.50 11.96
N LEU A 484 -29.69 11.38 10.98
CA LEU A 484 -30.34 12.69 11.18
C LEU A 484 -31.80 12.52 11.61
N ALA A 485 -32.47 11.49 11.12
CA ALA A 485 -33.83 11.12 11.51
C ALA A 485 -33.91 10.25 12.78
N GLY A 486 -32.81 10.12 13.56
CA GLY A 486 -32.80 9.41 14.84
C GLY A 486 -32.46 7.91 14.78
N HIS A 487 -31.97 7.40 13.66
CA HIS A 487 -31.54 5.99 13.54
C HIS A 487 -30.05 5.77 13.89
N ASN A 488 -29.72 4.58 14.41
CA ASN A 488 -28.43 4.27 15.02
C ASN A 488 -27.21 4.46 14.08
N ASN A 489 -26.21 5.22 14.53
CA ASN A 489 -24.87 5.33 13.94
C ASN A 489 -23.85 4.42 14.66
N SER A 490 -22.81 4.00 13.96
CA SER A 490 -21.64 3.37 14.60
C SER A 490 -20.87 4.41 15.43
N ALA A 491 -20.85 4.23 16.76
CA ALA A 491 -20.17 5.14 17.69
C ALA A 491 -18.67 5.34 17.35
N LYS A 492 -18.02 4.35 16.73
CA LYS A 492 -16.62 4.45 16.30
C LYS A 492 -16.45 5.44 15.16
N GLN A 493 -17.33 5.41 14.17
CA GLN A 493 -17.19 6.24 12.98
C GLN A 493 -17.65 7.66 13.21
N GLN A 494 -18.67 7.87 14.03
CA GLN A 494 -19.03 9.21 14.49
C GLN A 494 -17.83 9.89 15.17
N LYS A 495 -17.08 9.16 16.01
CA LYS A 495 -15.84 9.68 16.60
C LYS A 495 -14.79 10.03 15.55
N VAL A 496 -14.62 9.20 14.51
CA VAL A 496 -13.68 9.49 13.40
C VAL A 496 -14.11 10.73 12.63
N SER A 497 -15.35 10.80 12.16
CA SER A 497 -15.88 11.95 11.42
C SER A 497 -15.84 13.24 12.24
N MET A 498 -16.18 13.18 13.53
CA MET A 498 -16.03 14.32 14.46
C MET A 498 -14.57 14.76 14.60
N ALA A 499 -13.63 13.80 14.72
CA ALA A 499 -12.22 14.11 14.80
C ALA A 499 -11.70 14.74 13.50
N LEU A 500 -12.12 14.24 12.34
CA LEU A 500 -11.76 14.78 11.04
C LEU A 500 -12.41 16.15 10.79
N ALA A 501 -13.66 16.37 11.21
CA ALA A 501 -14.32 17.66 11.09
C ALA A 501 -13.57 18.74 11.91
N LYS A 502 -13.16 18.42 13.15
CA LYS A 502 -12.31 19.32 13.96
C LYS A 502 -10.99 19.72 13.29
N ILE A 503 -10.54 18.95 12.30
CA ILE A 503 -9.27 19.15 11.62
C ILE A 503 -9.48 19.85 10.27
N TRP A 504 -10.31 19.26 9.40
CA TRP A 504 -10.46 19.67 8.01
C TRP A 504 -11.59 20.69 7.78
N ALA A 505 -12.57 20.75 8.68
CA ALA A 505 -13.73 21.65 8.63
C ALA A 505 -14.21 22.05 10.05
N PRO A 506 -13.40 22.80 10.82
CA PRO A 506 -13.60 23.00 12.26
C PRO A 506 -14.77 23.93 12.63
N GLN A 507 -15.64 24.28 11.69
CA GLN A 507 -16.77 25.17 11.97
C GLN A 507 -17.66 24.56 13.07
N ALA A 508 -17.95 25.34 14.11
CA ALA A 508 -18.72 24.88 15.27
C ALA A 508 -20.07 24.27 14.87
N ALA A 509 -20.74 24.86 13.89
CA ALA A 509 -22.00 24.35 13.33
C ALA A 509 -21.88 22.90 12.79
N ILE A 510 -20.79 22.56 12.11
CA ILE A 510 -20.55 21.21 11.56
C ILE A 510 -20.24 20.21 12.68
N ILE A 511 -19.37 20.60 13.61
CA ILE A 511 -19.02 19.76 14.76
C ILE A 511 -20.29 19.45 15.58
N ASN A 512 -21.15 20.45 15.79
CA ASN A 512 -22.43 20.31 16.48
C ASN A 512 -23.43 19.44 15.69
N ALA A 513 -23.50 19.58 14.37
CA ALA A 513 -24.34 18.74 13.52
C ALA A 513 -23.90 17.27 13.55
N LEU A 514 -22.59 17.00 13.65
CA LEU A 514 -22.04 15.66 13.79
C LEU A 514 -22.23 15.05 15.20
N SER A 515 -22.32 15.88 16.24
CA SER A 515 -22.45 15.43 17.63
C SER A 515 -23.89 15.14 18.05
N ASN A 516 -24.88 15.81 17.44
CA ASN A 516 -26.26 15.81 17.92
C ASN A 516 -27.17 14.90 17.08
N ASN A 517 -27.76 13.88 17.69
CA ASN A 517 -28.87 13.10 17.09
C ASN A 517 -30.22 13.85 17.11
N THR A 518 -30.29 15.01 17.76
CA THR A 518 -31.48 15.85 17.88
C THR A 518 -31.06 17.31 17.88
N THR A 519 -31.35 18.04 16.80
CA THR A 519 -31.13 19.47 16.74
C THR A 519 -32.19 20.19 17.57
N SER A 520 -31.89 20.49 18.84
CA SER A 520 -32.56 21.58 19.55
C SER A 520 -32.16 22.89 18.87
N GLN A 521 -33.09 23.50 18.14
CA GLN A 521 -32.96 24.78 17.42
C GLN A 521 -32.77 25.96 18.39
N LYS A 522 -31.60 26.11 19.02
CA LYS A 522 -31.18 27.45 19.50
C LYS A 522 -30.75 28.28 18.28
N GLN A 523 -30.95 29.59 18.36
CA GLN A 523 -30.85 30.59 17.28
C GLN A 523 -29.51 30.53 16.51
N ASN A 524 -29.41 29.65 15.51
CA ASN A 524 -28.35 29.67 14.52
C ASN A 524 -28.53 30.89 13.61
N THR A 525 -27.44 31.53 13.23
CA THR A 525 -27.44 32.55 12.16
C THR A 525 -27.81 31.92 10.81
N GLY A 526 -28.22 32.74 9.83
CA GLY A 526 -28.58 32.24 8.49
C GLY A 526 -27.44 31.47 7.80
N ALA A 527 -26.19 31.93 7.98
CA ALA A 527 -25.00 31.25 7.44
C ALA A 527 -24.72 29.91 8.13
N GLU A 528 -24.91 29.82 9.45
CA GLU A 528 -24.77 28.54 10.18
C GLU A 528 -25.82 27.52 9.75
N GLN A 529 -27.06 27.98 9.51
CA GLN A 529 -28.14 27.13 9.03
C GLN A 529 -27.88 26.60 7.61
N GLU A 530 -27.35 27.43 6.71
CA GLU A 530 -26.91 26.99 5.37
C GLU A 530 -25.77 25.97 5.45
N LEU A 531 -24.80 26.16 6.34
CA LEU A 531 -23.69 25.22 6.53
C LEU A 531 -24.17 23.85 7.04
N ILE A 532 -25.10 23.84 8.00
CA ILE A 532 -25.71 22.60 8.50
C ILE A 532 -26.48 21.92 7.36
N ALA A 533 -27.33 22.65 6.64
CA ALA A 533 -28.08 22.11 5.51
C ALA A 533 -27.16 21.55 4.41
N GLY A 534 -26.02 22.20 4.16
CA GLY A 534 -24.99 21.72 3.24
C GLY A 534 -24.34 20.42 3.71
N PHE A 535 -23.96 20.33 4.98
CA PHE A 535 -23.44 19.08 5.55
C PHE A 535 -24.46 17.94 5.48
N GLU A 536 -25.71 18.20 5.83
CA GLU A 536 -26.79 17.23 5.73
C GLU A 536 -26.99 16.77 4.29
N LEU A 537 -27.01 17.71 3.32
CA LEU A 537 -27.07 17.40 1.89
C LEU A 537 -25.90 16.50 1.45
N ALA A 538 -24.68 16.77 1.90
CA ALA A 538 -23.51 15.93 1.61
C ALA A 538 -23.69 14.49 2.13
N MET A 539 -24.31 14.30 3.30
CA MET A 539 -24.65 12.96 3.80
C MET A 539 -25.70 12.27 2.90
N TYR A 540 -26.78 12.96 2.53
CA TYR A 540 -27.79 12.40 1.63
C TYR A 540 -27.20 12.00 0.26
N LEU A 541 -26.32 12.83 -0.31
CA LEU A 541 -25.61 12.52 -1.57
C LEU A 541 -24.68 11.31 -1.44
N THR A 542 -23.98 11.21 -0.32
CA THR A 542 -23.15 10.04 0.00
C THR A 542 -24.01 8.77 0.02
N HIS A 543 -25.18 8.83 0.65
CA HIS A 543 -26.13 7.71 0.68
C HIS A 543 -26.70 7.34 -0.67
N HIS A 544 -27.01 8.34 -1.47
CA HIS A 544 -27.51 8.10 -2.82
C HIS A 544 -26.51 7.30 -3.67
N VAL A 545 -25.22 7.66 -3.60
CA VAL A 545 -24.15 7.01 -4.40
C VAL A 545 -23.81 5.60 -3.91
N TYR A 546 -23.87 5.36 -2.59
CA TYR A 546 -23.36 4.13 -1.97
C TYR A 546 -24.42 3.16 -1.43
N HIS A 547 -25.59 3.67 -1.03
CA HIS A 547 -26.64 2.88 -0.37
C HIS A 547 -27.90 2.71 -1.21
N HIS A 548 -27.86 3.07 -2.51
CA HIS A 548 -28.99 2.96 -3.43
C HIS A 548 -30.27 3.66 -2.93
N LEU A 549 -30.11 4.73 -2.16
CA LEU A 549 -31.23 5.51 -1.68
C LEU A 549 -31.89 6.22 -2.87
N SER A 550 -33.10 5.81 -3.26
CA SER A 550 -33.75 6.37 -4.44
C SER A 550 -34.02 7.87 -4.27
N LEU A 551 -33.96 8.60 -5.39
CA LEU A 551 -34.26 10.02 -5.43
C LEU A 551 -35.67 10.31 -4.92
N ASP A 552 -36.65 9.46 -5.25
CA ASP A 552 -38.03 9.62 -4.76
C ASP A 552 -38.13 9.52 -3.24
N LYS A 553 -37.37 8.61 -2.61
CA LYS A 553 -37.32 8.48 -1.15
C LYS A 553 -36.68 9.70 -0.49
N LEU A 554 -35.64 10.27 -1.10
CA LEU A 554 -35.02 11.51 -0.64
C LEU A 554 -36.00 12.68 -0.70
N LEU A 555 -36.74 12.80 -1.79
CA LEU A 555 -37.68 13.89 -2.01
C LEU A 555 -38.96 13.77 -1.19
N ALA A 556 -39.29 12.57 -0.72
CA ALA A 556 -40.35 12.35 0.26
C ALA A 556 -39.95 12.74 1.69
N ASP A 557 -38.65 12.96 1.98
CA ASP A 557 -38.17 13.40 3.29
C ASP A 557 -38.33 14.92 3.45
N ASN A 558 -39.26 15.32 4.34
CA ASN A 558 -39.52 16.72 4.65
C ASN A 558 -38.27 17.48 5.13
N ARG A 559 -37.35 16.82 5.85
CA ARG A 559 -36.10 17.45 6.30
C ARG A 559 -35.20 17.74 5.12
N PHE A 560 -35.05 16.78 4.20
CA PHE A 560 -34.29 16.96 2.96
C PHE A 560 -34.80 18.13 2.12
N VAL A 561 -36.12 18.19 1.88
CA VAL A 561 -36.75 19.28 1.11
C VAL A 561 -36.61 20.63 1.83
N THR A 562 -36.59 20.64 3.16
CA THR A 562 -36.31 21.85 3.95
C THR A 562 -34.87 22.30 3.80
N ASN A 563 -33.90 21.37 3.76
CA ASN A 563 -32.49 21.69 3.52
C ASN A 563 -32.25 22.27 2.13
N LEU A 564 -32.90 21.72 1.09
CA LEU A 564 -32.83 22.31 -0.26
C LEU A 564 -33.31 23.76 -0.27
N ARG A 565 -34.38 24.07 0.48
CA ARG A 565 -34.88 25.45 0.64
C ARG A 565 -33.89 26.36 1.37
N TYR A 566 -33.27 25.88 2.46
CA TYR A 566 -32.22 26.64 3.15
C TYR A 566 -31.03 26.95 2.22
N LEU A 567 -30.66 26.00 1.37
CA LEU A 567 -29.59 26.17 0.38
C LEU A 567 -30.02 26.94 -0.88
N LYS A 568 -31.29 27.35 -0.97
CA LYS A 568 -31.89 28.03 -2.13
C LYS A 568 -31.84 27.21 -3.43
N ILE A 569 -31.81 25.89 -3.31
CA ILE A 569 -31.82 24.95 -4.44
C ILE A 569 -33.27 24.56 -4.72
N LYS A 570 -33.73 24.77 -5.95
CA LYS A 570 -35.06 24.30 -6.37
C LYS A 570 -35.07 22.78 -6.58
N THR A 571 -36.17 22.12 -6.20
CA THR A 571 -36.29 20.66 -6.26
C THR A 571 -36.17 20.08 -7.67
N ASP A 572 -36.76 20.75 -8.67
CA ASP A 572 -36.68 20.40 -10.09
C ASP A 572 -35.25 20.51 -10.63
N VAL A 573 -34.54 21.57 -10.24
CA VAL A 573 -33.12 21.77 -10.54
C VAL A 573 -32.31 20.63 -9.92
N PHE A 574 -32.51 20.34 -8.63
CA PHE A 574 -31.88 19.21 -7.93
C PHE A 574 -32.12 17.88 -8.65
N GLN A 575 -33.38 17.56 -8.97
CA GLN A 575 -33.73 16.35 -9.71
C GLN A 575 -33.00 16.27 -11.05
N LYS A 576 -32.95 17.37 -11.82
CA LYS A 576 -32.27 17.41 -13.11
C LYS A 576 -30.76 17.14 -12.98
N ILE A 577 -30.12 17.69 -11.95
CA ILE A 577 -28.68 17.47 -11.68
C ILE A 577 -28.41 16.01 -11.33
N ILE A 578 -29.20 15.46 -10.40
CA ILE A 578 -29.05 14.08 -9.95
C ILE A 578 -29.36 13.11 -11.10
N SER A 579 -30.40 13.34 -11.90
CA SER A 579 -30.71 12.51 -13.07
C SER A 579 -29.64 12.58 -14.16
N LEU A 580 -29.11 13.76 -14.47
CA LEU A 580 -28.00 13.93 -15.42
C LEU A 580 -26.69 13.29 -14.93
N SER A 581 -26.49 13.25 -13.61
CA SER A 581 -25.30 12.65 -13.02
C SER A 581 -25.44 11.14 -12.80
N LEU A 582 -26.65 10.60 -12.56
CA LEU A 582 -26.88 9.20 -12.14
C LEU A 582 -27.56 8.27 -13.14
N ALA A 583 -28.03 8.75 -14.30
CA ALA A 583 -28.72 7.90 -15.28
C ALA A 583 -27.83 6.87 -16.03
N SER A 584 -26.55 6.68 -15.66
CA SER A 584 -25.63 5.85 -16.47
C SER A 584 -24.65 4.93 -15.73
N GLN A 585 -24.76 4.66 -14.42
CA GLN A 585 -23.70 3.89 -13.73
C GLN A 585 -24.17 2.73 -12.83
N PRO A 586 -23.50 1.56 -12.93
CA PRO A 586 -23.84 0.34 -12.19
C PRO A 586 -23.49 0.41 -10.69
N MET A 587 -24.01 -0.59 -9.96
CA MET A 587 -23.83 -0.83 -8.53
C MET A 587 -22.36 -0.70 -8.09
N CYS A 588 -22.11 -0.42 -6.81
CA CYS A 588 -20.75 -0.55 -6.25
C CYS A 588 -20.40 -2.03 -6.14
N GLU A 589 -19.94 -2.63 -7.24
CA GLU A 589 -19.10 -3.82 -7.17
C GLU A 589 -17.79 -3.36 -6.54
N LEU A 590 -17.68 -3.59 -5.23
CA LEU A 590 -16.40 -3.58 -4.55
C LEU A 590 -15.72 -4.88 -4.93
#